data_AF-A0A951REB1-F1
#
_entry.id   AF-A0A951REB1-F1
#
_cell.length_a   1.000
_cell.length_b   1.000
_cell.length_c   1.000
_cell.angle_alpha   90.00
_cell.angle_beta   90.00
_cell.angle_gamma   90.00
#
_symmetry.space_group_name_H-M   'P 1'
#
loop_
_entity.id
_entity.type
_entity.pdbx_description
1 polymer ?
#
loop_
_entity_poly.entity_id
_entity_poly.type
_entity_poly.pdbx_seq_one_letter_code
_entity_poly.pdbx_strand_id
1 'polypeptide(L)'
;SGMVILLLSPGNAKRMELFTEGRNIWQAVKISMVSLVKLNGIHLQSMPLWLVGVLLFAYLRKESFNTKLHGMLRLNPLWVVLMVQGLLLVLFFIPSWSMGINPPLRVYNFLSPLWLLGFGWLLVTLRMRAGERVLESWPVFRGAGLKALLIVIALSFMVHFVKVPGGEVVFGGNVPQAWYDLVFRAPDYNRAMHDRERIIREALAEGRTAVEVPALQNPPRTIHFLDIRPDAGHWINGIVAGHYGVEEVWVGEATNRVH
;
A
#
# COMPACT_ATOMS: atom_id res chain seq x y z
N SER A 1 1.02 22.60 -17.64
CA SER A 1 2.14 22.35 -18.58
C SER A 1 2.84 21.01 -18.34
N GLY A 2 3.25 20.67 -17.11
CA GLY A 2 3.91 19.38 -16.83
C GLY A 2 3.07 18.11 -17.05
N MET A 3 1.75 18.18 -16.86
CA MET A 3 0.84 17.04 -17.03
C MET A 3 0.69 16.60 -18.50
N VAL A 4 0.84 17.54 -19.45
CA VAL A 4 0.79 17.27 -20.90
C VAL A 4 2.09 16.60 -21.36
N ILE A 5 3.23 17.00 -20.81
CA ILE A 5 4.55 16.42 -21.12
C ILE A 5 4.64 14.96 -20.65
N LEU A 6 4.03 14.64 -19.50
CA LEU A 6 3.98 13.27 -18.96
C LEU A 6 3.11 12.34 -19.81
N LEU A 7 1.97 12.84 -20.30
CA LEU A 7 1.05 12.10 -21.18
C LEU A 7 1.65 11.85 -22.58
N LEU A 8 2.50 12.76 -23.06
CA LEU A 8 3.15 12.66 -24.39
C LEU A 8 4.52 11.97 -24.37
N SER A 9 4.99 11.51 -23.21
CA SER A 9 6.23 10.74 -23.18
C SER A 9 6.04 9.43 -23.96
N PRO A 10 6.91 9.10 -24.93
CA PRO A 10 6.69 8.00 -25.87
C PRO A 10 6.52 6.63 -25.20
N GLY A 11 7.10 6.44 -24.02
CA GLY A 11 6.90 5.24 -23.20
C GLY A 11 5.50 5.12 -22.59
N ASN A 12 4.85 6.23 -22.23
CA ASN A 12 3.49 6.20 -21.70
C ASN A 12 2.45 6.03 -22.81
N ALA A 13 2.69 6.61 -23.99
CA ALA A 13 1.82 6.43 -25.16
C ALA A 13 1.76 4.96 -25.61
N LYS A 14 2.92 4.30 -25.76
CA LYS A 14 2.96 2.86 -26.09
C LYS A 14 2.32 1.97 -25.02
N ARG A 15 2.44 2.33 -23.73
CA ARG A 15 1.75 1.62 -22.65
C ARG A 15 0.24 1.83 -22.70
N MET A 16 -0.23 2.99 -23.14
CA MET A 16 -1.66 3.26 -23.33
C MET A 16 -2.26 2.47 -24.50
N GLU A 17 -1.49 2.21 -25.56
CA GLU A 17 -1.95 1.39 -26.70
C GLU A 17 -2.23 -0.07 -26.32
N LEU A 18 -1.58 -0.58 -25.26
CA LEU A 18 -1.83 -1.93 -24.74
C LEU A 18 -3.15 -2.06 -23.98
N PHE A 19 -3.79 -0.95 -23.61
CA PHE A 19 -5.06 -0.95 -22.88
C PHE A 19 -6.23 -0.69 -23.84
N THR A 20 -6.65 -1.73 -24.56
CA THR A 20 -7.76 -1.68 -25.53
C THR A 20 -9.11 -1.30 -24.91
N GLU A 21 -9.27 -1.54 -23.60
CA GLU A 21 -10.45 -1.18 -22.80
C GLU A 21 -10.38 0.25 -22.21
N GLY A 22 -9.30 0.99 -22.47
CA GLY A 22 -9.19 2.39 -22.08
C GLY A 22 -10.27 3.25 -22.74
N ARG A 23 -10.71 4.32 -22.07
CA ARG A 23 -11.71 5.31 -22.58
C ARG A 23 -13.18 4.87 -22.63
N ASN A 24 -13.57 3.76 -22.01
CA ASN A 24 -14.99 3.48 -21.75
C ASN A 24 -15.44 4.20 -20.47
N ILE A 25 -16.33 5.19 -20.59
CA ILE A 25 -16.73 6.06 -19.46
C ILE A 25 -17.46 5.27 -18.37
N TRP A 26 -18.34 4.36 -18.76
CA TRP A 26 -19.14 3.58 -17.83
C TRP A 26 -18.27 2.59 -17.05
N GLN A 27 -17.32 1.96 -17.73
CA GLN A 27 -16.35 1.08 -17.10
C GLN A 27 -15.42 1.85 -16.16
N ALA A 28 -14.93 3.02 -16.57
CA ALA A 28 -14.10 3.87 -15.72
C ALA A 28 -14.85 4.26 -14.44
N VAL A 29 -16.10 4.76 -14.56
CA VAL A 29 -16.95 5.07 -13.40
C VAL A 29 -17.14 3.85 -12.50
N LYS A 30 -17.49 2.68 -13.06
CA LYS A 30 -17.67 1.43 -12.30
C LYS A 30 -16.41 1.05 -11.53
N ILE A 31 -15.26 1.05 -12.19
CA ILE A 31 -13.98 0.69 -11.58
C ILE A 31 -13.62 1.69 -10.48
N SER A 32 -13.83 2.99 -10.70
CA SER A 32 -13.54 4.02 -9.69
C SER A 32 -14.46 3.92 -8.47
N MET A 33 -15.74 3.64 -8.67
CA MET A 33 -16.68 3.37 -7.56
C MET A 33 -16.26 2.14 -6.77
N VAL A 34 -15.95 1.03 -7.43
CA VAL A 34 -15.47 -0.20 -6.76
C VAL A 34 -14.17 0.07 -6.00
N SER A 35 -13.25 0.85 -6.58
CA SER A 35 -11.98 1.21 -5.95
C SER A 35 -12.18 2.12 -4.73
N LEU A 36 -13.13 3.06 -4.80
CA LEU A 36 -13.52 3.90 -3.68
C LEU A 36 -14.12 3.08 -2.54
N VAL A 37 -15.02 2.14 -2.85
CA VAL A 37 -15.59 1.21 -1.86
C VAL A 37 -14.49 0.36 -1.21
N LYS A 38 -13.55 -0.16 -2.00
CA LYS A 38 -12.38 -0.89 -1.48
C LYS A 38 -11.52 -0.03 -0.57
N LEU A 39 -11.21 1.21 -0.95
CA LEU A 39 -10.44 2.14 -0.13
C LEU A 39 -11.15 2.43 1.20
N ASN A 40 -12.46 2.72 1.15
CA ASN A 40 -13.28 2.89 2.35
C ASN A 40 -13.27 1.62 3.20
N GLY A 41 -13.41 0.44 2.60
CA GLY A 41 -13.36 -0.85 3.30
C GLY A 41 -12.04 -1.05 4.05
N ILE A 42 -10.90 -0.79 3.40
CA ILE A 42 -9.57 -0.89 4.00
C ILE A 42 -9.46 -0.03 5.26
N HIS A 43 -9.91 1.23 5.19
CA HIS A 43 -9.80 2.14 6.32
C HIS A 43 -10.87 1.89 7.40
N LEU A 44 -12.13 1.68 7.02
CA LEU A 44 -13.22 1.44 7.97
C LEU A 44 -13.09 0.10 8.71
N GLN A 45 -12.38 -0.88 8.16
CA GLN A 45 -12.05 -2.13 8.86
C GLN A 45 -10.84 -2.00 9.81
N SER A 46 -10.09 -0.90 9.73
CA SER A 46 -8.92 -0.67 10.56
C SER A 46 -9.33 -0.30 11.99
N MET A 47 -9.33 -1.27 12.90
CA MET A 47 -9.56 -1.02 14.33
C MET A 47 -8.60 0.02 14.93
N PRO A 48 -7.28 0.02 14.64
CA PRO A 48 -6.36 1.05 15.12
C PRO A 48 -6.79 2.46 14.72
N LEU A 49 -7.26 2.63 13.48
CA LEU A 49 -7.71 3.92 12.97
C LEU A 49 -8.91 4.45 13.77
N TRP A 50 -9.88 3.61 14.10
CA TRP A 50 -11.03 4.00 14.92
C TRP A 50 -10.62 4.39 16.34
N LEU A 51 -9.73 3.61 16.97
CA LEU A 51 -9.25 3.92 18.31
C LEU A 51 -8.48 5.25 18.34
N VAL A 52 -7.63 5.48 17.34
CA VAL A 52 -6.94 6.78 17.15
C VAL A 52 -7.97 7.88 16.88
N GLY A 53 -8.99 7.62 16.07
CA GLY A 53 -10.08 8.56 15.80
C GLY A 53 -10.83 8.98 17.06
N VAL A 54 -11.15 8.01 17.94
CA VAL A 54 -11.78 8.26 19.24
C VAL A 54 -10.87 9.08 20.16
N LEU A 55 -9.58 8.74 20.22
CA LEU A 55 -8.60 9.48 21.00
C LEU A 55 -8.43 10.92 20.50
N LEU A 56 -8.29 11.10 19.18
CA LEU A 56 -8.21 12.41 18.55
C LEU A 56 -9.48 13.21 18.83
N PHE A 57 -10.65 12.63 18.61
CA PHE A 57 -11.93 13.27 18.87
C PHE A 57 -12.05 13.79 20.31
N ALA A 58 -11.56 13.04 21.29
CA ALA A 58 -11.53 13.45 22.69
C ALA A 58 -10.55 14.60 22.97
N TYR A 59 -9.41 14.63 22.28
CA TYR A 59 -8.36 15.62 22.49
C TYR A 59 -8.58 16.92 21.70
N LEU A 60 -9.38 16.90 20.64
CA LEU A 60 -9.73 18.10 19.88
C LEU A 60 -10.56 19.06 20.75
N ARG A 61 -9.95 20.17 21.16
CA ARG A 61 -10.60 21.27 21.87
C ARG A 61 -11.02 22.36 20.88
N LYS A 62 -12.20 22.92 21.10
CA LYS A 62 -12.77 23.98 20.24
C LYS A 62 -11.85 25.22 20.19
N GLU A 63 -11.23 25.54 21.32
CA GLU A 63 -10.33 26.68 21.50
C GLU A 63 -9.01 26.55 20.71
N SER A 64 -8.64 25.34 20.30
CA SER A 64 -7.39 25.09 19.57
C SER A 64 -7.46 25.50 18.09
N PHE A 65 -8.64 25.84 17.57
CA PHE A 65 -8.80 26.18 16.15
C PHE A 65 -8.78 27.68 15.91
N ASN A 66 -7.95 28.12 14.95
CA ASN A 66 -7.85 29.50 14.51
C ASN A 66 -9.23 30.02 14.02
N THR A 67 -9.58 31.26 14.36
CA THR A 67 -10.82 31.94 13.93
C THR A 67 -10.98 31.96 12.41
N LYS A 68 -9.88 31.98 11.64
CA LYS A 68 -9.92 31.92 10.17
C LYS A 68 -10.46 30.59 9.61
N LEU A 69 -10.23 29.47 10.30
CA LEU A 69 -10.69 28.15 9.86
C LEU A 69 -12.13 27.84 10.30
N HIS A 70 -12.73 28.67 11.15
CA HIS A 70 -14.07 28.43 11.69
C HIS A 70 -15.16 28.29 10.62
N GLY A 71 -15.03 28.99 9.48
CA GLY A 71 -15.99 28.88 8.38
C GLY A 71 -16.01 27.47 7.76
N MET A 72 -14.84 26.93 7.43
CA MET A 72 -14.70 25.59 6.83
C MET A 72 -15.08 24.47 7.81
N LEU A 73 -14.87 24.68 9.11
CA LEU A 73 -15.16 23.67 10.14
C LEU A 73 -16.63 23.66 10.61
N ARG A 74 -17.45 24.64 10.20
CA ARG A 74 -18.89 24.68 10.47
C ARG A 74 -19.75 23.97 9.42
N LEU A 75 -19.12 23.48 8.34
CA LEU A 75 -19.81 22.72 7.29
C LEU A 75 -20.61 21.55 7.89
N ASN A 76 -21.65 21.14 7.18
CA ASN A 76 -22.36 19.91 7.54
C ASN A 76 -21.38 18.73 7.40
N PRO A 77 -21.26 17.83 8.39
CA PRO A 77 -20.48 16.60 8.26
C PRO A 77 -20.81 15.82 6.97
N LEU A 78 -22.07 15.84 6.54
CA LEU A 78 -22.48 15.25 5.27
C LEU A 78 -21.76 15.89 4.07
N TRP A 79 -21.62 17.22 4.05
CA TRP A 79 -20.89 17.92 2.99
C TRP A 79 -19.40 17.58 3.01
N VAL A 80 -18.79 17.46 4.20
CA VAL A 80 -17.39 17.04 4.32
C VAL A 80 -17.20 15.65 3.72
N VAL A 81 -18.09 14.69 4.05
CA VAL A 81 -18.06 13.34 3.47
C VAL A 81 -18.23 13.42 1.95
N LEU A 82 -19.23 14.13 1.43
CA LEU A 82 -19.46 14.24 -0.01
C LEU A 82 -18.27 14.86 -0.76
N MET A 83 -17.66 15.92 -0.20
CA MET A 83 -16.49 16.57 -0.81
C MET A 83 -15.28 15.64 -0.84
N VAL A 84 -14.97 14.97 0.27
CA VAL A 84 -13.84 14.04 0.36
C VAL A 84 -14.05 12.85 -0.57
N GLN A 85 -15.22 12.23 -0.53
CA GLN A 85 -15.54 11.06 -1.35
C GLN A 85 -15.61 11.43 -2.84
N GLY A 86 -16.16 12.60 -3.18
CA GLY A 86 -16.17 13.13 -4.55
C GLY A 86 -14.76 13.39 -5.08
N LEU A 87 -13.89 14.01 -4.28
CA LEU A 87 -12.48 14.21 -4.65
C LEU A 87 -11.77 12.88 -4.90
N LEU A 88 -11.91 11.91 -3.98
CA LEU A 88 -11.31 10.58 -4.12
C LEU A 88 -11.85 9.84 -5.35
N LEU A 89 -13.15 9.96 -5.64
CA LEU A 89 -13.78 9.37 -6.83
C LEU A 89 -13.16 9.94 -8.11
N VAL A 90 -12.99 11.27 -8.20
CA VAL A 90 -12.34 11.93 -9.36
C VAL A 90 -10.90 11.45 -9.50
N LEU A 91 -10.16 11.34 -8.39
CA LEU A 91 -8.78 10.87 -8.41
C LEU A 91 -8.63 9.38 -8.79
N PHE A 92 -9.63 8.55 -8.51
CA PHE A 92 -9.70 7.18 -9.04
C PHE A 92 -10.17 7.15 -10.51
N PHE A 93 -11.01 8.09 -10.93
CA PHE A 93 -11.52 8.17 -12.29
C PHE A 93 -10.41 8.39 -13.31
N ILE A 94 -9.48 9.30 -13.04
CA ILE A 94 -8.36 9.62 -13.94
C ILE A 94 -7.56 8.36 -14.35
N PRO A 95 -7.02 7.54 -13.41
CA PRO A 95 -6.28 6.33 -13.75
C PRO A 95 -7.19 5.24 -14.34
N SER A 96 -8.44 5.10 -13.88
CA SER A 96 -9.38 4.11 -14.43
C SER A 96 -9.75 4.43 -15.88
N TRP A 97 -9.93 5.70 -16.23
CA TRP A 97 -10.17 6.16 -17.59
C TRP A 97 -8.99 5.86 -18.52
N SER A 98 -7.77 6.06 -18.01
CA SER A 98 -6.55 5.85 -18.78
C SER A 98 -6.17 4.39 -18.99
N MET A 99 -6.42 3.52 -18.00
CA MET A 99 -5.93 2.13 -18.03
C MET A 99 -7.04 1.10 -18.26
N GLY A 100 -8.32 1.42 -18.04
CA GLY A 100 -9.43 0.47 -18.21
C GLY A 100 -9.44 -0.72 -17.23
N ILE A 101 -8.48 -0.78 -16.30
CA ILE A 101 -8.30 -1.85 -15.31
C ILE A 101 -8.36 -1.30 -13.89
N ASN A 102 -8.49 -2.21 -12.91
CA ASN A 102 -8.44 -1.85 -11.49
C ASN A 102 -7.10 -1.15 -11.17
N PRO A 103 -7.13 -0.02 -10.43
CA PRO A 103 -5.91 0.68 -10.05
C PRO A 103 -4.97 -0.25 -9.27
N PRO A 104 -3.65 -0.15 -9.49
CA PRO A 104 -2.68 -0.92 -8.72
C PRO A 104 -2.66 -0.45 -7.25
N LEU A 105 -2.25 -1.32 -6.32
CA LEU A 105 -2.22 -1.04 -4.87
C LEU A 105 -1.48 0.28 -4.52
N ARG A 106 -0.45 0.66 -5.28
CA ARG A 106 0.26 1.94 -5.12
C ARG A 106 -0.64 3.18 -5.22
N VAL A 107 -1.73 3.12 -5.99
CA VAL A 107 -2.71 4.21 -6.09
C VAL A 107 -3.49 4.34 -4.78
N TYR A 108 -3.87 3.22 -4.16
CA TYR A 108 -4.52 3.21 -2.86
C TYR A 108 -3.61 3.80 -1.78
N ASN A 109 -2.30 3.47 -1.80
CA ASN A 109 -1.33 4.05 -0.89
C ASN A 109 -1.20 5.57 -1.07
N PHE A 110 -1.23 6.05 -2.31
CA PHE A 110 -1.17 7.48 -2.61
C PHE A 110 -2.44 8.25 -2.17
N LEU A 111 -3.62 7.64 -2.30
CA LEU A 111 -4.89 8.25 -1.94
C LEU A 111 -5.26 8.08 -0.47
N SER A 112 -4.65 7.13 0.24
CA SER A 112 -4.90 6.89 1.67
C SER A 112 -4.62 8.10 2.56
N PRO A 113 -3.52 8.86 2.41
CA PRO A 113 -3.31 10.11 3.14
C PRO A 113 -4.44 11.12 2.94
N LEU A 114 -4.96 11.28 1.71
CA LEU A 114 -6.09 12.18 1.45
C LEU A 114 -7.37 11.71 2.16
N TRP A 115 -7.61 10.39 2.17
CA TRP A 115 -8.70 9.81 2.93
C TRP A 115 -8.54 10.10 4.44
N LEU A 116 -7.34 9.92 5.00
CA LEU A 116 -7.04 10.18 6.42
C LEU A 116 -7.20 11.66 6.79
N LEU A 117 -6.80 12.58 5.90
CA LEU A 117 -7.04 14.01 6.08
C LEU A 117 -8.53 14.34 6.07
N GLY A 118 -9.30 13.73 5.16
CA GLY A 118 -10.75 13.86 5.11
C GLY A 118 -11.43 13.31 6.36
N PHE A 119 -10.97 12.15 6.86
CA PHE A 119 -11.42 11.57 8.12
C PHE A 119 -11.12 12.49 9.31
N GLY A 120 -9.90 13.04 9.39
CA GLY A 120 -9.55 14.03 10.41
C GLY A 120 -10.43 15.29 10.35
N TRP A 121 -10.68 15.82 9.14
CA TRP A 121 -11.56 16.97 8.96
C TRP A 121 -13.01 16.67 9.38
N LEU A 122 -13.50 15.46 9.08
CA LEU A 122 -14.80 14.99 9.56
C LEU A 122 -14.85 14.93 11.09
N LEU A 123 -13.83 14.38 11.75
CA LEU A 123 -13.75 14.32 13.22
C LEU A 123 -13.77 15.72 13.84
N VAL A 124 -13.02 16.68 13.29
CA VAL A 124 -13.04 18.08 13.77
C VAL A 124 -14.43 18.69 13.61
N THR A 125 -15.06 18.50 12.45
CA THR A 125 -16.39 19.04 12.16
C THR A 125 -17.45 18.47 13.09
N LEU A 126 -17.41 17.15 13.32
CA LEU A 126 -18.27 16.48 14.29
C LEU A 126 -18.01 17.00 15.71
N ARG A 127 -16.75 17.17 16.09
CA ARG A 127 -16.37 17.65 17.43
C ARG A 127 -16.84 19.07 17.69
N MET A 128 -16.77 19.97 16.71
CA MET A 128 -17.26 21.34 16.87
C MET A 128 -18.78 21.43 17.04
N ARG A 129 -19.52 20.41 16.58
CA ARG A 129 -20.97 20.29 16.77
C ARG A 129 -21.35 19.54 18.03
N ALA A 130 -20.58 18.52 18.40
CA ALA A 130 -20.72 17.81 19.66
C ALA A 130 -20.26 18.74 20.79
N GLY A 131 -21.22 19.33 21.53
CA GLY A 131 -20.94 20.25 22.62
C GLY A 131 -19.91 19.73 23.63
N GLU A 132 -19.29 20.63 24.39
CA GLU A 132 -18.14 20.32 25.26
C GLU A 132 -18.43 19.24 26.31
N ARG A 133 -19.69 19.13 26.75
CA ARG A 133 -20.13 18.24 27.84
C ARG A 133 -20.08 16.74 27.54
N VAL A 134 -20.01 16.32 26.26
CA VAL A 134 -20.13 14.90 25.90
C VAL A 134 -18.89 14.08 26.31
N LEU A 135 -17.70 14.68 26.29
CA LEU A 135 -16.44 13.96 26.48
C LEU A 135 -15.85 14.08 27.88
N GLU A 136 -16.15 15.16 28.61
CA GLU A 136 -15.63 15.36 29.97
C GLU A 136 -16.16 14.34 30.97
N SER A 137 -17.29 13.70 30.67
CA SER A 137 -17.90 12.68 31.52
C SER A 137 -17.35 11.26 31.28
N TRP A 138 -16.54 11.04 30.24
CA TRP A 138 -16.11 9.70 29.84
C TRP A 138 -14.84 9.26 30.61
N PRO A 139 -14.91 8.17 31.41
CA PRO A 139 -13.78 7.73 32.24
C PRO A 139 -12.59 7.21 31.41
N VAL A 140 -12.83 6.78 30.17
CA VAL A 140 -11.78 6.27 29.27
C VAL A 140 -10.73 7.32 28.89
N PHE A 141 -11.04 8.62 29.02
CA PHE A 141 -10.11 9.70 28.68
C PHE A 141 -9.35 10.27 29.90
N ARG A 142 -9.46 9.62 31.08
CA ARG A 142 -8.81 10.10 32.32
C ARG A 142 -8.01 9.00 33.01
N GLY A 143 -6.93 9.40 33.68
CA GLY A 143 -6.14 8.54 34.59
C GLY A 143 -5.75 7.19 33.99
N ALA A 144 -6.20 6.11 34.63
CA ALA A 144 -5.94 4.73 34.20
C ALA A 144 -6.66 4.35 32.89
N GLY A 145 -7.83 4.93 32.60
CA GLY A 145 -8.59 4.67 31.38
C GLY A 145 -7.82 5.10 30.12
N LEU A 146 -7.19 6.27 30.17
CA LEU A 146 -6.37 6.77 29.05
C LEU A 146 -5.16 5.88 28.80
N LYS A 147 -4.49 5.42 29.87
CA LYS A 147 -3.35 4.49 29.77
C LYS A 147 -3.78 3.17 29.13
N ALA A 148 -4.92 2.62 29.54
CA ALA A 148 -5.48 1.40 28.96
C ALA A 148 -5.81 1.60 27.47
N LEU A 149 -6.43 2.71 27.08
CA LEU A 149 -6.71 3.03 25.68
C LEU A 149 -5.43 3.11 24.84
N LEU A 150 -4.38 3.78 25.33
CA LEU A 150 -3.09 3.86 24.64
C LEU A 150 -2.44 2.48 24.46
N ILE A 151 -2.53 1.61 25.48
CA ILE A 151 -2.06 0.22 25.39
C ILE A 151 -2.87 -0.55 24.33
N VAL A 152 -4.20 -0.42 24.31
CA VAL A 152 -5.05 -1.08 23.30
C VAL A 152 -4.72 -0.58 21.89
N ILE A 153 -4.48 0.72 21.72
CA ILE A 153 -4.01 1.29 20.45
C ILE A 153 -2.67 0.65 20.05
N ALA A 154 -1.69 0.65 20.95
CA ALA A 154 -0.37 0.07 20.67
C ALA A 154 -0.47 -1.43 20.30
N LEU A 155 -1.25 -2.20 21.07
CA LEU A 155 -1.51 -3.61 20.79
C LEU A 155 -2.23 -3.81 19.45
N SER A 156 -3.17 -2.95 19.09
CA SER A 156 -3.87 -3.05 17.80
C SER A 156 -2.95 -2.81 16.59
N PHE A 157 -1.92 -1.96 16.74
CA PHE A 157 -0.87 -1.80 15.74
C PHE A 157 0.09 -2.98 15.69
N MET A 158 0.35 -3.62 16.83
CA MET A 158 1.20 -4.81 16.89
C MET A 158 0.50 -6.05 16.35
N VAL A 159 -0.79 -6.22 16.63
CA VAL A 159 -1.57 -7.42 16.32
C VAL A 159 -2.50 -7.12 15.14
N HIS A 160 -1.91 -6.99 13.95
CA HIS A 160 -2.68 -6.77 12.73
C HIS A 160 -2.85 -8.09 11.96
N PHE A 161 -3.99 -8.73 12.13
CA PHE A 161 -4.36 -9.93 11.36
C PHE A 161 -5.13 -9.53 10.10
N VAL A 162 -4.66 -9.97 8.94
CA VAL A 162 -5.33 -9.75 7.66
C VAL A 162 -5.81 -11.08 7.13
N LYS A 163 -7.12 -11.20 6.91
CA LYS A 163 -7.67 -12.34 6.19
C LYS A 163 -7.45 -12.13 4.70
N VAL A 164 -6.64 -12.99 4.09
CA VAL A 164 -6.51 -13.00 2.63
C VAL A 164 -7.83 -13.53 2.04
N PRO A 165 -8.43 -12.87 1.03
CA PRO A 165 -9.63 -13.39 0.39
C PRO A 165 -9.38 -14.81 -0.15
N GLY A 166 -10.12 -15.80 0.37
CA GLY A 166 -9.96 -17.21 0.00
C GLY A 166 -8.80 -17.96 0.66
N GLY A 167 -8.11 -17.36 1.63
CA GLY A 167 -6.96 -17.96 2.33
C GLY A 167 -7.02 -17.87 3.85
N GLU A 168 -5.89 -18.21 4.48
CA GLU A 168 -5.71 -18.17 5.92
C GLU A 168 -5.58 -16.73 6.45
N VAL A 169 -5.83 -16.57 7.76
CA VAL A 169 -5.57 -15.32 8.46
C VAL A 169 -4.07 -15.21 8.67
N VAL A 170 -3.44 -14.30 7.94
CA VAL A 170 -2.00 -14.06 8.05
C VAL A 170 -1.73 -12.84 8.93
N PHE A 171 -0.62 -12.88 9.65
CA PHE A 171 -0.13 -11.73 10.37
C PHE A 171 0.34 -10.68 9.35
N GLY A 172 -0.42 -9.60 9.20
CA GLY A 172 -0.23 -8.55 8.19
C GLY A 172 0.41 -7.28 8.74
N GLY A 173 1.07 -7.35 9.89
CA GLY A 173 1.83 -6.22 10.43
C GLY A 173 3.09 -5.99 9.59
N ASN A 174 3.14 -4.90 8.82
CA ASN A 174 4.32 -4.55 8.02
C ASN A 174 5.58 -4.38 8.88
N VAL A 175 5.46 -3.84 10.10
CA VAL A 175 6.61 -3.57 10.98
C VAL A 175 7.18 -4.85 11.59
N PRO A 176 6.39 -5.72 12.26
CA PRO A 176 6.97 -6.96 12.79
C PRO A 176 7.41 -7.91 11.67
N GLN A 177 6.71 -7.93 10.52
CA GLN A 177 7.18 -8.69 9.36
C GLN A 177 8.49 -8.13 8.81
N ALA A 178 8.65 -6.81 8.69
CA ALA A 178 9.90 -6.20 8.26
C ALA A 178 11.05 -6.48 9.24
N TRP A 179 10.77 -6.43 10.56
CA TRP A 179 11.76 -6.78 11.57
C TRP A 179 12.14 -8.25 11.50
N TYR A 180 11.16 -9.13 11.37
CA TYR A 180 11.39 -10.56 11.21
C TYR A 180 12.19 -10.87 9.94
N ASP A 181 11.81 -10.26 8.81
CA ASP A 181 12.54 -10.40 7.55
C ASP A 181 13.97 -9.89 7.67
N LEU A 182 14.18 -8.73 8.30
CA LEU A 182 15.51 -8.12 8.47
C LEU A 182 16.42 -8.97 9.37
N VAL A 183 15.89 -9.49 10.48
CA VAL A 183 16.69 -10.24 11.46
C VAL A 183 16.93 -11.68 11.01
N PHE A 184 15.91 -12.35 10.47
CA PHE A 184 15.97 -13.80 10.23
C PHE A 184 16.12 -14.20 8.77
N ARG A 185 15.60 -13.43 7.82
CA ARG A 185 15.62 -13.82 6.38
C ARG A 185 16.67 -13.07 5.56
N ALA A 186 16.94 -11.82 5.89
CA ALA A 186 17.85 -10.97 5.14
C ALA A 186 19.29 -11.51 5.08
N PRO A 187 19.87 -12.10 6.16
CA PRO A 187 21.21 -12.66 6.07
C PRO A 187 21.33 -13.81 5.05
N ASP A 188 20.38 -14.73 5.06
CA ASP A 188 20.35 -15.87 4.13
C ASP A 188 20.08 -15.43 2.71
N TYR A 189 19.13 -14.50 2.53
CA TYR A 189 18.84 -13.89 1.25
C TYR A 189 20.07 -13.16 0.67
N ASN A 190 20.78 -12.38 1.48
CA ASN A 190 21.98 -11.67 1.05
C ASN A 190 23.08 -12.63 0.60
N ARG A 191 23.31 -13.72 1.36
CA ARG A 191 24.25 -14.77 0.97
C ARG A 191 23.86 -15.42 -0.35
N ALA A 192 22.59 -15.81 -0.49
CA ALA A 192 22.09 -16.43 -1.71
C ALA A 192 22.22 -15.51 -2.95
N MET A 193 21.98 -14.20 -2.80
CA MET A 193 22.17 -13.24 -3.89
C MET A 193 23.65 -13.10 -4.29
N HIS A 194 24.57 -13.02 -3.33
CA HIS A 194 26.00 -12.98 -3.61
C HIS A 194 26.52 -14.29 -4.22
N ASP A 195 26.02 -15.44 -3.78
CA ASP A 195 26.39 -16.74 -4.34
C ASP A 195 25.95 -16.85 -5.81
N ARG A 196 24.73 -16.40 -6.14
CA ARG A 196 24.26 -16.33 -7.53
C ARG A 196 25.10 -15.38 -8.38
N GLU A 197 25.41 -14.20 -7.86
CA GLU A 197 26.27 -13.24 -8.55
C GLU A 197 27.66 -13.84 -8.83
N ARG A 198 28.25 -14.54 -7.85
CA ARG A 198 29.51 -15.25 -8.02
C ARG A 198 29.42 -16.29 -9.13
N ILE A 199 28.39 -17.14 -9.12
CA ILE A 199 28.17 -18.17 -10.17
C ILE A 199 28.11 -17.54 -11.56
N ILE A 200 27.37 -16.44 -11.73
CA ILE A 200 27.25 -15.76 -13.03
C ILE A 200 28.59 -15.19 -13.48
N ARG A 201 29.34 -14.54 -12.57
CA ARG A 201 30.65 -13.96 -12.90
C ARG A 201 31.70 -15.02 -13.22
N GLU A 202 31.70 -16.14 -12.49
CA GLU A 202 32.58 -17.28 -12.75
C GLU A 202 32.27 -17.92 -14.11
N ALA A 203 30.98 -18.15 -14.41
CA ALA A 203 30.55 -18.67 -15.70
C ALA A 203 30.97 -17.75 -16.86
N LEU A 204 30.81 -16.44 -16.69
CA LEU A 204 31.26 -15.46 -17.69
C LEU A 204 32.79 -15.49 -17.88
N ALA A 205 33.57 -15.59 -16.80
CA ALA A 205 35.03 -15.68 -16.87
C ALA A 205 35.52 -16.95 -17.58
N GLU A 206 34.72 -18.03 -17.52
CA GLU A 206 34.94 -19.28 -18.25
C GLU A 206 34.43 -19.24 -19.70
N GLY A 207 33.84 -18.12 -20.14
CA GLY A 207 33.28 -17.96 -21.48
C GLY A 207 31.91 -18.63 -21.68
N ARG A 208 31.23 -19.02 -20.61
CA ARG A 208 29.85 -19.54 -20.66
C ARG A 208 28.87 -18.39 -20.77
N THR A 209 27.94 -18.49 -21.73
CA THR A 209 26.90 -17.47 -21.97
C THR A 209 25.53 -17.87 -21.43
N ALA A 210 25.34 -19.14 -21.08
CA ALA A 210 24.12 -19.69 -20.51
C ALA A 210 24.39 -20.17 -19.07
N VAL A 211 23.68 -19.60 -18.09
CA VAL A 211 23.97 -19.82 -16.67
C VAL A 211 22.72 -20.23 -15.87
N GLU A 212 22.81 -21.40 -15.25
CA GLU A 212 21.84 -21.82 -14.24
C GLU A 212 22.23 -21.29 -12.86
N VAL A 213 21.26 -20.76 -12.12
CA VAL A 213 21.44 -20.30 -10.74
C VAL A 213 20.47 -21.00 -9.78
N PRO A 214 20.86 -21.23 -8.51
CA PRO A 214 20.00 -21.91 -7.53
C PRO A 214 18.75 -21.09 -7.19
N ALA A 215 17.61 -21.72 -6.92
CA ALA A 215 16.40 -21.03 -6.45
C ALA A 215 16.60 -20.37 -5.07
N LEU A 216 15.98 -19.20 -4.83
CA LEU A 216 15.99 -18.58 -3.50
C LEU A 216 15.13 -19.36 -2.52
N GLN A 217 15.71 -19.73 -1.38
CA GLN A 217 14.97 -20.34 -0.28
C GLN A 217 14.46 -19.26 0.66
N ASN A 218 13.15 -19.22 0.91
CA ASN A 218 12.50 -18.33 1.87
C ASN A 218 12.83 -16.82 1.73
N PRO A 219 12.60 -16.20 0.56
CA PRO A 219 12.90 -14.79 0.39
C PRO A 219 12.11 -13.89 1.38
N PRO A 220 12.71 -12.77 1.84
CA PRO A 220 12.05 -11.80 2.70
C PRO A 220 10.86 -11.17 1.97
N ARG A 221 9.66 -11.28 2.55
CA ARG A 221 8.40 -10.84 1.92
C ARG A 221 8.29 -9.32 1.76
N THR A 222 9.03 -8.57 2.57
CA THR A 222 8.99 -7.10 2.61
C THR A 222 9.79 -6.43 1.50
N ILE A 223 10.83 -7.08 0.96
CA ILE A 223 11.71 -6.50 -0.06
C ILE A 223 11.77 -7.31 -1.36
N HIS A 224 11.42 -8.60 -1.33
CA HIS A 224 11.46 -9.44 -2.51
C HIS A 224 10.17 -9.31 -3.33
N PHE A 225 10.30 -8.89 -4.60
CA PHE A 225 9.17 -8.71 -5.52
C PHE A 225 9.14 -9.75 -6.64
N LEU A 226 10.28 -9.96 -7.30
CA LEU A 226 10.42 -10.80 -8.48
C LEU A 226 11.75 -11.54 -8.41
N ASP A 227 11.76 -12.77 -8.92
CA ASP A 227 12.98 -13.58 -9.07
C ASP A 227 13.11 -14.11 -10.51
N ILE A 228 14.31 -14.59 -10.82
CA ILE A 228 14.64 -15.36 -12.02
C ILE A 228 13.72 -16.58 -12.09
N ARG A 229 13.22 -16.89 -13.28
CA ARG A 229 12.28 -17.99 -13.55
C ARG A 229 13.00 -19.21 -14.14
N PRO A 230 12.40 -20.41 -14.06
CA PRO A 230 12.92 -21.59 -14.75
C PRO A 230 12.90 -21.46 -16.29
N ASP A 231 11.97 -20.70 -16.84
CA ASP A 231 11.92 -20.38 -18.26
C ASP A 231 12.98 -19.31 -18.62
N ALA A 232 14.03 -19.72 -19.32
CA ALA A 232 15.12 -18.83 -19.77
C ALA A 232 14.61 -17.66 -20.65
N GLY A 233 13.52 -17.86 -21.40
CA GLY A 233 12.91 -16.83 -22.25
C GLY A 233 12.10 -15.78 -21.49
N HIS A 234 11.93 -15.92 -20.17
CA HIS A 234 11.14 -15.01 -19.38
C HIS A 234 11.80 -13.62 -19.30
N TRP A 235 11.02 -12.53 -19.47
CA TRP A 235 11.56 -11.16 -19.58
C TRP A 235 12.44 -10.72 -18.38
N ILE A 236 12.15 -11.20 -17.17
CA ILE A 236 12.98 -10.95 -15.97
C ILE A 236 14.39 -11.52 -16.17
N ASN A 237 14.47 -12.74 -16.69
CA ASN A 237 15.72 -13.43 -16.94
C ASN A 237 16.53 -12.67 -18.00
N GLY A 238 15.89 -12.20 -19.06
CA GLY A 238 16.54 -11.36 -20.07
C GLY A 238 17.11 -10.05 -19.50
N ILE A 239 16.42 -9.41 -18.55
CA ILE A 239 16.95 -8.21 -17.87
C ILE A 239 18.19 -8.56 -17.04
N VAL A 240 18.14 -9.67 -16.29
CA VAL A 240 19.28 -10.12 -15.47
C VAL A 240 20.46 -10.52 -16.36
N ALA A 241 20.21 -11.30 -17.41
CA ALA A 241 21.22 -11.72 -18.38
C ALA A 241 21.91 -10.52 -19.03
N GLY A 242 21.13 -9.56 -19.52
CA GLY A 242 21.64 -8.31 -20.10
C GLY A 242 22.41 -7.43 -19.11
N HIS A 243 22.06 -7.46 -17.81
CA HIS A 243 22.82 -6.74 -16.78
C HIS A 243 24.23 -7.32 -16.57
N TYR A 244 24.34 -8.65 -16.56
CA TYR A 244 25.61 -9.35 -16.34
C TYR A 244 26.40 -9.62 -17.63
N GLY A 245 25.82 -9.41 -18.80
CA GLY A 245 26.48 -9.66 -20.09
C GLY A 245 26.51 -11.14 -20.50
N VAL A 246 25.58 -11.95 -19.99
CA VAL A 246 25.37 -13.33 -20.42
C VAL A 246 24.15 -13.40 -21.36
N GLU A 247 24.04 -14.44 -22.16
CA GLU A 247 22.92 -14.61 -23.11
C GLU A 247 21.66 -15.11 -22.39
N GLU A 248 21.81 -16.06 -21.47
CA GLU A 248 20.70 -16.69 -20.77
C GLU A 248 21.01 -16.91 -19.28
N VAL A 249 20.01 -16.66 -18.43
CA VAL A 249 20.02 -17.02 -17.01
C VAL A 249 18.72 -17.69 -16.66
N TRP A 250 18.73 -18.79 -15.92
CA TRP A 250 17.50 -19.41 -15.41
C TRP A 250 17.73 -20.00 -14.03
N VAL A 251 16.64 -20.27 -13.34
CA VAL A 251 16.66 -20.99 -12.06
C VAL A 251 16.46 -22.47 -12.31
N GLY A 252 17.35 -23.30 -11.79
CA GLY A 252 17.18 -24.76 -11.78
C GLY A 252 15.87 -25.14 -11.11
N GLU A 253 15.21 -26.23 -11.55
CA GLU A 253 14.00 -26.70 -10.90
C GLU A 253 14.25 -26.88 -9.41
N ALA A 254 13.51 -26.13 -8.59
CA ALA A 254 13.56 -26.30 -7.15
C ALA A 254 13.15 -27.74 -6.87
N THR A 255 14.10 -28.58 -6.46
CA THR A 255 13.79 -29.90 -5.92
C THR A 255 12.93 -29.65 -4.69
N ASN A 256 11.60 -29.79 -4.86
CA ASN A 256 10.59 -29.62 -3.82
C ASN A 256 10.88 -30.58 -2.67
N ARG A 257 11.75 -30.20 -1.74
CA ARG A 257 11.80 -30.74 -0.39
C ARG A 257 11.10 -29.74 0.51
N VAL A 258 9.77 -29.79 0.47
CA VAL A 258 8.93 -29.17 1.48
C VAL A 258 9.02 -30.06 2.73
N HIS A 259 9.64 -29.52 3.78
CA HIS A 259 9.41 -29.95 5.16
C HIS A 259 8.56 -28.90 5.85
#